data_AF-A0A929DDT5-F1
#
_entry.id   AF-A0A929DDT5-F1
#
_cell.length_a   1.000
_cell.length_b   1.000
_cell.length_c   1.000
_cell.angle_alpha   90.00
_cell.angle_beta   90.00
_cell.angle_gamma   90.00
#
_symmetry.space_group_name_H-M   'P 1'
#
loop_
_entity.id
_entity.type
_entity.pdbx_description
1 polymer ?
#
loop_
_entity_poly.entity_id
_entity_poly.type
_entity_poly.pdbx_seq_one_letter_code
_entity_poly.pdbx_strand_id
1 'polypeptide(L)'
;LHDYREVWRAMAEGLADGANGVDNQDGKADYSNVLISFHPRKWAPNSSEWFHNDPWLVFNSIQDTPYDQVVSVPHDYSLVPAKPTWLFEGRYEGRISEWGVRNQAYQTVFAGGFGNTYGSDIWKFPPNWRDLAMLPAAGQMAHLYTVAREIWTDTQFLDRMPDQDLIIGDRGSTYGDGEWDQAGRKKDDPGSSDRITAIRGDNGTWAMAYSANGREITLDLSLLYNSKMNVYWFSPRNGKWWVNGEELNKLTPFQTGLVTGNGSYIFDPPGTPGINNDWVLILK
;
A
#
# COMPACT_ATOMS: atom_id res chain seq x y z
N LEU A 1 12.30 27.53 -16.74
CA LEU A 1 12.11 26.53 -15.67
C LEU A 1 13.19 26.80 -14.62
N HIS A 2 12.80 27.04 -13.38
CA HIS A 2 13.73 27.22 -12.28
C HIS A 2 13.97 25.87 -11.61
N ASP A 3 15.22 25.53 -11.36
CA ASP A 3 15.62 24.35 -10.59
C ASP A 3 15.70 24.74 -9.11
N TYR A 4 14.85 24.13 -8.29
CA TYR A 4 14.76 24.40 -6.85
C TYR A 4 15.46 23.34 -5.98
N ARG A 5 16.19 22.38 -6.57
CA ARG A 5 16.83 21.30 -5.81
C ARG A 5 17.78 21.80 -4.74
N GLU A 6 18.57 22.84 -5.04
CA GLU A 6 19.48 23.45 -4.05
C GLU A 6 18.73 24.14 -2.90
N VAL A 7 17.53 24.67 -3.15
CA VAL A 7 16.68 25.24 -2.08
C VAL A 7 16.23 24.12 -1.13
N TRP A 8 15.81 22.98 -1.68
CA TRP A 8 15.39 21.82 -0.87
C TRP A 8 16.55 21.22 -0.06
N ARG A 9 17.75 21.14 -0.65
CA ARG A 9 18.97 20.69 0.04
C ARG A 9 19.33 21.62 1.20
N ALA A 10 19.31 22.92 0.96
CA ALA A 10 19.56 23.91 2.01
C ALA A 10 18.50 23.86 3.14
N MET A 11 17.23 23.62 2.81
CA MET A 11 16.18 23.41 3.82
C MET A 11 16.42 22.13 4.63
N ALA A 12 16.82 21.04 3.99
CA ALA A 12 17.10 19.78 4.67
C ALA A 12 18.28 19.89 5.63
N GLU A 13 19.36 20.57 5.22
CA GLU A 13 20.49 20.95 6.08
C GLU A 13 20.00 21.73 7.30
N GLY A 14 19.25 22.82 7.11
CA GLY A 14 18.74 23.62 8.23
C GLY A 14 17.84 22.85 9.21
N LEU A 15 17.07 21.86 8.73
CA LEU A 15 16.29 20.96 9.61
C LEU A 15 17.20 20.08 10.47
N ALA A 16 18.25 19.51 9.87
CA ALA A 16 19.19 18.65 10.56
C ALA A 16 20.04 19.44 11.56
N ASP A 17 20.59 20.59 11.16
CA ASP A 17 21.41 21.42 12.04
C ASP A 17 20.60 21.95 13.22
N GLY A 18 19.38 22.43 12.96
CA GLY A 18 18.46 22.85 14.01
C GLY A 18 18.14 21.71 14.99
N ALA A 19 17.94 20.48 14.51
CA ALA A 19 17.72 19.31 15.36
C ALA A 19 18.95 18.92 16.20
N ASN A 20 20.15 19.26 15.73
CA ASN A 20 21.43 18.96 16.37
C ASN A 20 22.00 20.14 17.19
N GLY A 21 21.30 21.27 17.26
CA GLY A 21 21.79 22.48 17.94
C GLY A 21 22.98 23.15 17.24
N VAL A 22 23.07 22.96 15.93
CA VAL A 22 24.08 23.53 15.05
C VAL A 22 23.48 24.73 14.31
N ASP A 23 24.26 25.79 14.09
CA ASP A 23 23.84 27.02 13.39
C ASP A 23 24.94 27.49 12.42
N ASN A 24 25.18 26.68 11.39
CA ASN A 24 26.02 27.00 10.26
C ASN A 24 25.36 26.46 8.98
N GLN A 25 25.53 27.16 7.86
CA GLN A 25 25.05 26.71 6.55
C GLN A 25 26.28 26.48 5.66
N ASP A 26 26.92 25.32 5.81
CA ASP A 26 28.20 24.99 5.17
C ASP A 26 28.10 23.83 4.16
N GLY A 27 26.89 23.35 3.89
CA GLY A 27 26.60 22.22 3.01
C GLY A 27 26.83 20.85 3.66
N LYS A 28 27.00 20.80 5.00
CA LYS A 28 27.23 19.56 5.74
C LYS A 28 26.31 19.50 6.96
N ALA A 29 25.46 18.48 6.99
CA ALA A 29 24.55 18.22 8.09
C ALA A 29 24.65 16.76 8.56
N ASP A 30 24.39 16.55 9.85
CA ASP A 30 24.16 15.22 10.41
C ASP A 30 22.67 14.87 10.38
N TYR A 31 22.28 14.04 9.41
CA TYR A 31 20.89 13.62 9.24
C TYR A 31 20.45 12.48 10.18
N SER A 32 21.31 11.97 11.08
CA SER A 32 20.99 10.76 11.86
C SER A 32 19.85 10.93 12.86
N ASN A 33 19.52 12.18 13.24
CA ASN A 33 18.49 12.50 14.24
C ASN A 33 17.16 12.95 13.63
N VAL A 34 17.03 12.93 12.30
CA VAL A 34 15.84 13.41 11.58
C VAL A 34 15.39 12.41 10.51
N LEU A 35 14.07 12.21 10.39
CA LEU A 35 13.47 11.51 9.25
C LEU A 35 12.91 12.55 8.29
N ILE A 36 13.55 12.69 7.13
CA ILE A 36 13.14 13.65 6.10
C ILE A 36 12.78 12.89 4.83
N SER A 37 11.69 13.32 4.19
CA SER A 37 11.26 12.88 2.87
C SER A 37 10.78 14.09 2.06
N PHE A 38 10.29 13.87 0.83
CA PHE A 38 9.92 14.94 -0.09
C PHE A 38 8.58 14.66 -0.73
N HIS A 39 7.56 15.46 -0.42
CA HIS A 39 6.26 15.35 -1.07
C HIS A 39 6.36 15.78 -2.55
N PRO A 40 6.29 14.85 -3.53
CA PRO A 40 6.31 15.25 -4.92
C PRO A 40 4.96 15.85 -5.30
N ARG A 41 4.91 16.56 -6.43
CA ARG A 41 3.64 17.00 -7.01
C ARG A 41 3.05 15.85 -7.83
N LYS A 42 1.72 15.71 -7.81
CA LYS A 42 0.99 14.80 -8.69
C LYS A 42 1.39 14.99 -10.16
N TRP A 43 1.66 13.88 -10.85
CA TRP A 43 2.11 13.83 -12.24
C TRP A 43 3.42 14.60 -12.53
N ALA A 44 4.20 14.86 -11.49
CA ALA A 44 5.60 15.24 -11.59
C ALA A 44 6.47 14.05 -11.17
N PRO A 45 7.78 14.07 -11.47
CA PRO A 45 8.67 13.01 -11.04
C PRO A 45 8.63 12.85 -9.51
N ASN A 46 8.61 11.60 -9.05
CA ASN A 46 8.56 11.23 -7.65
C ASN A 46 9.87 11.62 -6.94
N SER A 47 9.86 11.58 -5.60
CA SER A 47 11.05 11.93 -4.81
C SER A 47 12.28 11.11 -5.17
N SER A 48 12.12 9.85 -5.57
CA SER A 48 13.19 8.97 -6.00
C SER A 48 13.89 9.48 -7.28
N GLU A 49 13.13 10.03 -8.22
CA GLU A 49 13.68 10.57 -9.47
C GLU A 49 14.51 11.85 -9.24
N TRP A 50 14.23 12.59 -8.16
CA TRP A 50 14.93 13.83 -7.84
C TRP A 50 16.09 13.66 -6.84
N PHE A 51 15.86 12.88 -5.78
CA PHE A 51 16.63 12.94 -4.54
C PHE A 51 16.99 11.56 -3.98
N HIS A 52 16.81 10.46 -4.74
CA HIS A 52 17.10 9.12 -4.22
C HIS A 52 18.52 8.97 -3.66
N ASN A 53 19.50 9.62 -4.26
CA ASN A 53 20.90 9.56 -3.81
C ASN A 53 21.30 10.68 -2.84
N ASP A 54 20.39 11.61 -2.54
CA ASP A 54 20.66 12.65 -1.56
C ASP A 54 20.63 12.02 -0.14
N PRO A 55 21.61 12.32 0.72
CA PRO A 55 21.73 11.70 2.05
C PRO A 55 20.61 12.13 3.01
N TRP A 56 20.00 13.29 2.79
CA TRP A 56 18.90 13.80 3.61
C TRP A 56 17.58 13.07 3.36
N LEU A 57 17.37 12.48 2.17
CA LEU A 57 16.13 11.77 1.86
C LEU A 57 16.17 10.37 2.48
N VAL A 58 15.53 10.15 3.62
CA VAL A 58 15.59 8.86 4.33
C VAL A 58 14.75 7.79 3.64
N PHE A 59 13.62 8.18 3.05
CA PHE A 59 12.73 7.29 2.31
C PHE A 59 12.08 8.06 1.16
N ASN A 60 11.74 7.35 0.08
CA ASN A 60 11.02 7.93 -1.04
C ASN A 60 9.53 8.12 -0.69
N SER A 61 8.91 9.12 -1.28
CA SER A 61 7.48 9.32 -1.31
C SER A 61 6.96 9.62 -2.71
N ILE A 62 5.68 9.29 -2.90
CA ILE A 62 4.92 9.44 -4.14
C ILE A 62 3.60 10.17 -3.89
N GLN A 63 3.07 10.86 -4.91
CA GLN A 63 1.70 11.37 -4.97
C GLN A 63 1.07 10.81 -6.25
N ASP A 64 0.43 9.65 -6.13
CA ASP A 64 0.03 8.84 -7.28
C ASP A 64 -1.44 8.42 -7.26
N THR A 65 -1.92 8.04 -8.44
CA THR A 65 -3.23 7.41 -8.60
C THR A 65 -3.16 5.90 -8.37
N PRO A 66 -4.29 5.21 -8.18
CA PRO A 66 -4.30 3.75 -8.02
C PRO A 66 -3.65 2.97 -9.17
N TYR A 67 -3.62 3.53 -10.38
CA TYR A 67 -2.95 2.91 -11.53
C TYR A 67 -1.43 3.18 -11.55
N ASP A 68 -1.01 4.41 -11.21
CA ASP A 68 0.40 4.80 -11.32
C ASP A 68 1.25 4.17 -10.21
N GLN A 69 0.70 4.06 -9.00
CA GLN A 69 1.43 3.56 -7.83
C GLN A 69 1.95 2.13 -7.97
N VAL A 70 1.24 1.26 -8.72
CA VAL A 70 1.65 -0.15 -8.89
C VAL A 70 2.84 -0.27 -9.83
N VAL A 71 3.28 0.84 -10.43
CA VAL A 71 4.52 0.97 -11.20
C VAL A 71 5.57 1.72 -10.38
N SER A 72 5.21 2.86 -9.78
CA SER A 72 6.14 3.71 -9.01
C SER A 72 6.70 3.01 -7.78
N VAL A 73 5.87 2.28 -7.01
CA VAL A 73 6.32 1.64 -5.78
C VAL A 73 7.32 0.50 -6.06
N PRO A 74 7.06 -0.44 -6.99
CA PRO A 74 8.07 -1.45 -7.34
C PRO A 74 9.33 -0.86 -7.98
N HIS A 75 9.20 0.23 -8.76
CA HIS A 75 10.35 0.95 -9.29
C HIS A 75 11.26 1.41 -8.14
N ASP A 76 10.71 2.15 -7.18
CA ASP A 76 11.49 2.65 -6.04
C ASP A 76 12.07 1.52 -5.18
N TYR A 77 11.32 0.43 -4.99
CA TYR A 77 11.78 -0.76 -4.27
C TYR A 77 13.03 -1.39 -4.90
N SER A 78 13.20 -1.24 -6.22
CA SER A 78 14.35 -1.78 -6.97
C SER A 78 15.59 -0.88 -6.96
N LEU A 79 15.50 0.35 -6.45
CA LEU A 79 16.59 1.30 -6.47
C LEU A 79 17.68 0.97 -5.42
N VAL A 80 18.91 1.40 -5.72
CA VAL A 80 20.07 1.24 -4.85
C VAL A 80 20.72 2.59 -4.54
N PRO A 81 21.07 2.89 -3.27
CA PRO A 81 20.82 2.06 -2.09
C PRO A 81 19.32 1.95 -1.74
N ALA A 82 18.90 0.81 -1.20
CA ALA A 82 17.49 0.57 -0.89
C ALA A 82 16.95 1.64 0.06
N LYS A 83 15.82 2.27 -0.33
CA LYS A 83 15.07 3.22 0.49
C LYS A 83 13.58 2.84 0.44
N PRO A 84 12.86 2.85 1.58
CA PRO A 84 11.42 2.57 1.59
C PRO A 84 10.62 3.59 0.77
N THR A 85 9.41 3.25 0.32
CA THR A 85 8.48 4.18 -0.37
C THR A 85 7.14 4.34 0.34
N TRP A 86 6.70 5.58 0.58
CA TRP A 86 5.41 5.92 1.18
C TRP A 86 4.49 6.65 0.18
N LEU A 87 3.23 6.25 0.07
CA LEU A 87 2.23 7.00 -0.68
C LEU A 87 1.76 8.21 0.16
N PHE A 88 2.41 9.35 -0.04
CA PHE A 88 2.20 10.58 0.74
C PHE A 88 0.82 11.18 0.47
N GLU A 89 0.36 11.08 -0.77
CA GLU A 89 -0.96 11.53 -1.14
C GLU A 89 -1.55 10.64 -2.24
N GLY A 90 -2.49 9.79 -1.82
CA GLY A 90 -3.36 9.05 -2.73
C GLY A 90 -4.62 9.84 -3.07
N ARG A 91 -5.61 9.15 -3.63
CA ARG A 91 -6.93 9.71 -3.88
C ARG A 91 -7.73 9.86 -2.60
N TYR A 92 -8.47 10.95 -2.52
CA TYR A 92 -9.22 11.32 -1.32
C TYR A 92 -10.64 10.73 -1.31
N GLU A 93 -11.09 10.29 -0.15
CA GLU A 93 -12.47 9.86 0.05
C GLU A 93 -13.45 11.02 -0.22
N GLY A 94 -14.52 10.73 -0.95
CA GLY A 94 -15.45 11.73 -1.47
C GLY A 94 -15.05 12.29 -2.85
N ARG A 95 -13.81 12.03 -3.31
CA ARG A 95 -13.44 12.06 -4.73
C ARG A 95 -13.45 10.67 -5.35
N ILE A 96 -13.13 9.66 -4.54
CA ILE A 96 -13.29 8.24 -4.83
C ILE A 96 -14.17 7.60 -3.74
N SER A 97 -14.68 6.40 -4.01
CA SER A 97 -15.44 5.60 -3.04
C SER A 97 -14.54 5.06 -1.92
N GLU A 98 -15.17 4.63 -0.81
CA GLU A 98 -14.45 3.95 0.28
C GLU A 98 -13.65 2.73 -0.21
N TRP A 99 -14.20 1.97 -1.15
CA TRP A 99 -13.52 0.86 -1.80
C TRP A 99 -12.28 1.33 -2.56
N GLY A 100 -12.36 2.44 -3.29
CA GLY A 100 -11.22 3.00 -4.01
C GLY A 100 -10.05 3.32 -3.07
N VAL A 101 -10.36 3.84 -1.87
CA VAL A 101 -9.35 4.21 -0.87
C VAL A 101 -8.68 2.95 -0.34
N ARG A 102 -9.46 1.91 0.00
CA ARG A 102 -8.92 0.60 0.39
C ARG A 102 -8.08 -0.03 -0.71
N ASN A 103 -8.63 -0.13 -1.92
CA ASN A 103 -7.92 -0.68 -3.08
C ASN A 103 -6.57 -0.01 -3.29
N GLN A 104 -6.54 1.32 -3.22
CA GLN A 104 -5.30 2.07 -3.33
C GLN A 104 -4.32 1.73 -2.20
N ALA A 105 -4.77 1.79 -0.94
CA ALA A 105 -3.91 1.54 0.21
C ALA A 105 -3.31 0.12 0.23
N TYR A 106 -4.14 -0.90 -0.01
CA TYR A 106 -3.71 -2.30 -0.01
C TYR A 106 -2.76 -2.58 -1.18
N GLN A 107 -3.06 -2.12 -2.40
CA GLN A 107 -2.16 -2.33 -3.53
C GLN A 107 -0.81 -1.61 -3.34
N THR A 108 -0.79 -0.42 -2.73
CA THR A 108 0.47 0.27 -2.41
C THR A 108 1.35 -0.55 -1.47
N VAL A 109 0.78 -1.02 -0.36
CA VAL A 109 1.53 -1.82 0.62
C VAL A 109 1.97 -3.15 0.00
N PHE A 110 1.09 -3.80 -0.77
CA PHE A 110 1.39 -5.09 -1.38
C PHE A 110 2.34 -4.98 -2.58
N ALA A 111 2.51 -3.79 -3.15
CA ALA A 111 3.52 -3.51 -4.18
C ALA A 111 4.92 -3.24 -3.59
N GLY A 112 5.05 -3.17 -2.25
CA GLY A 112 6.33 -2.93 -1.55
C GLY A 112 6.37 -1.64 -0.74
N GLY A 113 5.28 -0.85 -0.75
CA GLY A 113 5.17 0.37 0.05
C GLY A 113 5.23 0.04 1.54
N PHE A 114 5.85 0.92 2.33
CA PHE A 114 5.88 0.77 3.79
C PHE A 114 4.78 1.57 4.50
N GLY A 115 3.93 2.27 3.75
CA GLY A 115 2.77 2.95 4.29
C GLY A 115 1.93 3.66 3.24
N ASN A 116 0.83 4.23 3.72
CA ASN A 116 -0.16 4.96 2.94
C ASN A 116 -0.72 6.09 3.80
N THR A 117 -0.91 7.26 3.21
CA THR A 117 -1.64 8.37 3.84
C THR A 117 -3.09 8.39 3.37
N TYR A 118 -4.02 8.36 4.31
CA TYR A 118 -5.44 8.62 4.04
C TYR A 118 -5.71 10.11 3.87
N GLY A 119 -6.66 10.46 3.01
CA GLY A 119 -7.19 11.81 2.92
C GLY A 119 -8.65 11.85 2.50
N SER A 120 -9.30 12.95 2.85
CA SER A 120 -10.64 13.35 2.40
C SER A 120 -10.65 14.88 2.28
N ASP A 121 -11.78 15.50 1.92
CA ASP A 121 -11.90 16.97 1.96
C ASP A 121 -11.67 17.58 3.37
N ILE A 122 -11.42 16.78 4.41
CA ILE A 122 -11.01 17.21 5.75
C ILE A 122 -9.78 18.12 5.74
N TRP A 123 -8.85 17.98 4.80
CA TRP A 123 -7.62 18.79 4.73
C TRP A 123 -7.90 20.30 4.64
N LYS A 124 -9.09 20.69 4.18
CA LYS A 124 -9.55 22.08 4.08
C LYS A 124 -10.09 22.64 5.41
N PHE A 125 -10.27 21.80 6.43
CA PHE A 125 -10.96 22.11 7.68
C PHE A 125 -12.31 22.85 7.47
N PRO A 126 -13.25 22.32 6.65
CA PRO A 126 -14.55 22.95 6.46
C PRO A 126 -15.39 22.88 7.76
N PRO A 127 -16.51 23.63 7.87
CA PRO A 127 -17.35 23.61 9.07
C PRO A 127 -17.78 22.20 9.53
N ASN A 128 -17.93 21.25 8.59
CA ASN A 128 -18.27 19.85 8.82
C ASN A 128 -17.05 18.91 8.89
N TRP A 129 -15.84 19.40 9.20
CA TRP A 129 -14.60 18.57 9.21
C TRP A 129 -14.70 17.33 10.12
N ARG A 130 -15.50 17.37 11.19
CA ARG A 130 -15.71 16.22 12.08
C ARG A 130 -16.43 15.08 11.36
N ASP A 131 -17.39 15.40 10.50
CA ASP A 131 -18.08 14.39 9.69
C ASP A 131 -17.11 13.78 8.68
N LEU A 132 -16.24 14.61 8.08
CA LEU A 132 -15.21 14.17 7.13
C LEU A 132 -14.11 13.31 7.79
N ALA A 133 -13.88 13.49 9.10
CA ALA A 133 -12.97 12.65 9.89
C ALA A 133 -13.55 11.26 10.20
N MET A 134 -14.86 11.10 10.08
CA MET A 134 -15.61 9.89 10.40
C MET A 134 -16.15 9.19 9.15
N LEU A 135 -15.65 9.55 7.96
CA LEU A 135 -16.01 8.86 6.73
C LEU A 135 -15.57 7.38 6.80
N PRO A 136 -16.30 6.46 6.15
CA PRO A 136 -16.07 5.03 6.30
C PRO A 136 -14.61 4.59 6.07
N ALA A 137 -13.95 5.08 5.02
CA ALA A 137 -12.61 4.63 4.72
C ALA A 137 -11.56 5.10 5.75
N ALA A 138 -11.80 6.20 6.46
CA ALA A 138 -10.94 6.64 7.56
C ALA A 138 -10.80 5.55 8.63
N GLY A 139 -11.92 4.91 9.01
CA GLY A 139 -11.92 3.78 9.94
C GLY A 139 -11.36 2.50 9.32
N GLN A 140 -11.65 2.24 8.04
CA GLN A 140 -11.20 1.03 7.35
C GLN A 140 -9.67 0.98 7.16
N MET A 141 -8.97 2.12 7.14
CA MET A 141 -7.50 2.12 7.09
C MET A 141 -6.88 1.44 8.31
N ALA A 142 -7.54 1.42 9.46
CA ALA A 142 -7.08 0.67 10.62
C ALA A 142 -7.03 -0.84 10.35
N HIS A 143 -7.89 -1.36 9.46
CA HIS A 143 -7.91 -2.78 9.12
C HIS A 143 -6.68 -3.24 8.34
N LEU A 144 -6.04 -2.35 7.58
CA LEU A 144 -4.75 -2.62 6.94
C LEU A 144 -3.67 -2.87 8.00
N TYR A 145 -3.67 -2.07 9.06
CA TYR A 145 -2.80 -2.29 10.22
C TYR A 145 -3.18 -3.56 10.99
N THR A 146 -4.48 -3.83 11.18
CA THR A 146 -4.95 -5.06 11.83
C THR A 146 -4.42 -6.31 11.11
N VAL A 147 -4.66 -6.43 9.80
CA VAL A 147 -4.23 -7.62 9.06
C VAL A 147 -2.70 -7.74 9.02
N ALA A 148 -1.99 -6.61 8.93
CA ALA A 148 -0.55 -6.56 9.04
C ALA A 148 -0.05 -7.15 10.38
N ARG A 149 -0.63 -6.74 11.51
CA ARG A 149 -0.17 -7.17 12.85
C ARG A 149 -0.60 -8.58 13.24
N GLU A 150 -1.73 -9.06 12.73
CA GLU A 150 -2.21 -10.43 12.99
C GLU A 150 -1.32 -11.49 12.33
N ILE A 151 -0.61 -11.09 11.26
CA ILE A 151 0.28 -11.97 10.49
C ILE A 151 1.75 -11.70 10.82
N TRP A 152 2.15 -10.44 10.97
CA TRP A 152 3.54 -10.05 11.14
C TRP A 152 3.91 -9.74 12.59
N THR A 153 4.83 -10.54 13.13
CA THR A 153 5.79 -10.06 14.13
C THR A 153 6.62 -8.91 13.53
N ASP A 154 7.28 -8.12 14.39
CA ASP A 154 8.12 -7.00 13.93
C ASP A 154 9.23 -7.48 12.98
N THR A 155 9.77 -8.68 13.21
CA THR A 155 10.71 -9.36 12.29
C THR A 155 10.06 -9.74 10.96
N GLN A 156 8.89 -10.38 10.98
CA GLN A 156 8.19 -10.76 9.74
C GLN A 156 7.75 -9.54 8.91
N PHE A 157 7.51 -8.40 9.58
CA PHE A 157 7.26 -7.15 8.87
C PHE A 157 8.47 -6.75 8.03
N LEU A 158 9.69 -6.85 8.57
CA LEU A 158 10.92 -6.44 7.87
C LEU A 158 11.30 -7.39 6.72
N ASP A 159 10.99 -8.68 6.86
CA ASP A 159 11.33 -9.72 5.87
C ASP A 159 10.30 -9.85 4.74
N ARG A 160 9.29 -8.97 4.68
CA ARG A 160 8.27 -8.97 3.63
C ARG A 160 8.87 -8.55 2.29
N MET A 161 8.46 -9.24 1.23
CA MET A 161 8.78 -8.86 -0.14
C MET A 161 7.54 -8.83 -1.03
N PRO A 162 7.38 -7.80 -1.89
CA PRO A 162 6.43 -7.87 -2.98
C PRO A 162 6.85 -8.96 -3.95
N ASP A 163 5.98 -9.93 -4.17
CA ASP A 163 6.25 -11.06 -5.07
C ASP A 163 5.00 -11.37 -5.88
N GLN A 164 4.94 -10.75 -7.06
CA GLN A 164 3.81 -10.94 -7.97
C GLN A 164 3.91 -12.26 -8.74
N ASP A 165 5.07 -12.93 -8.73
CA ASP A 165 5.26 -14.24 -9.37
C ASP A 165 4.56 -15.34 -8.57
N LEU A 166 4.19 -15.07 -7.30
CA LEU A 166 3.29 -15.91 -6.53
C LEU A 166 1.92 -16.11 -7.21
N ILE A 167 1.48 -15.18 -8.05
CA ILE A 167 0.19 -15.25 -8.74
C ILE A 167 0.38 -15.95 -10.09
N ILE A 168 -0.33 -17.07 -10.29
CA ILE A 168 -0.38 -17.77 -11.57
C ILE A 168 -1.48 -17.15 -12.44
N GLY A 169 -1.11 -16.76 -13.65
CA GLY A 169 -2.03 -16.24 -14.67
C GLY A 169 -2.07 -14.71 -14.74
N ASP A 170 -3.19 -14.19 -15.25
CA ASP A 170 -3.39 -12.75 -15.38
C ASP A 170 -3.57 -12.09 -14.00
N ARG A 171 -2.73 -11.07 -13.72
CA ARG A 171 -2.76 -10.30 -12.47
C ARG A 171 -3.86 -9.25 -12.45
N GLY A 172 -4.60 -9.07 -13.55
CA GLY A 172 -5.62 -8.05 -13.71
C GLY A 172 -5.05 -6.64 -13.86
N SER A 173 -5.92 -5.66 -13.87
CA SER A 173 -5.59 -4.25 -14.07
C SER A 173 -6.45 -3.33 -13.22
N THR A 174 -5.94 -2.14 -12.97
CA THR A 174 -6.71 -1.03 -12.41
C THR A 174 -7.02 -0.08 -13.57
N TYR A 175 -8.28 0.28 -13.75
CA TYR A 175 -8.73 1.20 -14.76
C TYR A 175 -9.37 2.43 -14.10
N GLY A 176 -9.04 3.62 -14.63
CA GLY A 176 -9.45 4.90 -14.06
C GLY A 176 -8.67 5.28 -12.81
N ASP A 177 -8.80 6.54 -12.41
CA ASP A 177 -8.27 7.07 -11.15
C ASP A 177 -9.36 7.28 -10.09
N GLY A 178 -10.58 6.85 -10.44
CA GLY A 178 -11.82 6.98 -9.69
C GLY A 178 -12.22 8.42 -9.35
N GLU A 179 -11.58 9.43 -9.94
CA GLU A 179 -11.81 10.82 -9.54
C GLU A 179 -13.07 11.39 -10.20
N TRP A 180 -14.00 11.85 -9.37
CA TRP A 180 -15.18 12.57 -9.80
C TRP A 180 -14.73 14.00 -10.20
N ASP A 181 -14.46 14.17 -11.50
CA ASP A 181 -14.19 15.38 -12.29
C ASP A 181 -13.44 16.60 -11.68
N GLN A 182 -12.12 16.68 -11.91
CA GLN A 182 -11.46 17.97 -12.24
C GLN A 182 -10.43 17.90 -13.40
N ALA A 183 -10.16 16.71 -13.96
CA ALA A 183 -9.08 16.51 -14.94
C ALA A 183 -9.55 16.02 -16.33
N GLY A 184 -10.80 16.29 -16.74
CA GLY A 184 -11.28 15.93 -18.09
C GLY A 184 -11.49 14.42 -18.32
N ARG A 185 -11.54 13.62 -17.26
CA ARG A 185 -11.97 12.21 -17.29
C ARG A 185 -13.37 12.11 -16.66
N LYS A 186 -14.24 11.32 -17.28
CA LYS A 186 -15.70 11.40 -17.14
C LYS A 186 -16.15 11.20 -15.68
N LYS A 187 -17.03 12.10 -15.22
CA LYS A 187 -17.75 12.05 -13.94
C LYS A 187 -18.46 10.72 -13.63
N ASP A 188 -18.76 9.94 -14.67
CA ASP A 188 -19.53 8.70 -14.58
C ASP A 188 -18.66 7.43 -14.57
N ASP A 189 -17.34 7.55 -14.44
CA ASP A 189 -16.39 6.42 -14.42
C ASP A 189 -15.77 6.30 -13.01
N PRO A 190 -16.35 5.48 -12.11
CA PRO A 190 -15.88 5.35 -10.73
C PRO A 190 -14.52 4.66 -10.62
N GLY A 191 -13.92 4.27 -11.75
CA GLY A 191 -12.79 3.36 -11.81
C GLY A 191 -13.21 1.93 -11.45
N SER A 192 -12.38 0.98 -11.85
CA SER A 192 -12.54 -0.42 -11.51
C SER A 192 -11.18 -1.07 -11.36
N SER A 193 -11.11 -2.17 -10.63
CA SER A 193 -9.88 -2.92 -10.45
C SER A 193 -10.26 -4.37 -10.25
N ASP A 194 -9.70 -5.23 -11.08
CA ASP A 194 -9.70 -6.67 -10.88
C ASP A 194 -8.29 -7.16 -10.52
N ARG A 195 -7.39 -6.23 -10.20
CA ARG A 195 -5.99 -6.54 -9.97
C ARG A 195 -5.80 -7.29 -8.66
N ILE A 196 -4.99 -8.35 -8.74
CA ILE A 196 -4.46 -9.07 -7.58
C ILE A 196 -3.03 -8.57 -7.34
N THR A 197 -2.67 -8.32 -6.09
CA THR A 197 -1.30 -7.97 -5.70
C THR A 197 -0.88 -8.85 -4.54
N ALA A 198 0.32 -9.41 -4.60
CA ALA A 198 0.80 -10.40 -3.65
C ALA A 198 2.10 -9.99 -2.94
N ILE A 199 2.23 -10.42 -1.69
CA ILE A 199 3.43 -10.29 -0.86
C ILE A 199 3.66 -11.62 -0.14
N ARG A 200 4.91 -11.91 0.18
CA ARG A 200 5.27 -13.05 1.03
C ARG A 200 6.45 -12.74 1.93
N GLY A 201 6.66 -13.59 2.92
CA GLY A 201 7.94 -13.63 3.62
C GLY A 201 9.03 -14.09 2.67
N ASP A 202 10.22 -13.52 2.78
CA ASP A 202 11.41 -13.91 2.02
C ASP A 202 11.70 -15.43 2.10
N ASN A 203 11.46 -16.03 3.27
CA ASN A 203 11.60 -17.44 3.59
C ASN A 203 10.38 -18.30 3.19
N GLY A 204 9.34 -17.69 2.63
CA GLY A 204 8.13 -18.36 2.15
C GLY A 204 7.26 -18.98 3.23
N THR A 205 7.43 -18.65 4.53
CA THR A 205 6.64 -19.23 5.64
C THR A 205 5.24 -18.63 5.79
N TRP A 206 4.96 -17.55 5.06
CA TRP A 206 3.64 -16.95 4.96
C TRP A 206 3.51 -16.20 3.64
N ALA A 207 2.28 -16.01 3.18
CA ALA A 207 1.95 -15.19 2.03
C ALA A 207 0.61 -14.50 2.17
N MET A 208 0.44 -13.39 1.47
CA MET A 208 -0.81 -12.66 1.37
C MET A 208 -1.07 -12.23 -0.07
N ALA A 209 -2.32 -12.29 -0.49
CA ALA A 209 -2.76 -11.75 -1.77
C ALA A 209 -4.01 -10.88 -1.57
N TYR A 210 -3.96 -9.64 -2.05
CA TYR A 210 -5.11 -8.74 -2.08
C TYR A 210 -5.81 -8.89 -3.43
N SER A 211 -7.10 -9.21 -3.42
CA SER A 211 -7.98 -9.18 -4.60
C SER A 211 -8.88 -7.95 -4.51
N ALA A 212 -8.79 -7.07 -5.52
CA ALA A 212 -9.51 -5.81 -5.52
C ALA A 212 -11.03 -5.95 -5.71
N ASN A 213 -11.49 -7.04 -6.33
CA ASN A 213 -12.92 -7.25 -6.63
C ASN A 213 -13.43 -8.64 -6.25
N GLY A 214 -12.61 -9.51 -5.65
CA GLY A 214 -13.04 -10.84 -5.26
C GLY A 214 -13.06 -11.85 -6.41
N ARG A 215 -12.35 -11.61 -7.52
CA ARG A 215 -12.07 -12.66 -8.51
C ARG A 215 -11.17 -13.74 -7.91
N GLU A 216 -11.25 -14.94 -8.48
CA GLU A 216 -10.42 -16.09 -8.12
C GLU A 216 -8.92 -15.77 -8.14
N ILE A 217 -8.20 -16.31 -7.18
CA ILE A 217 -6.76 -16.16 -7.00
C ILE A 217 -6.12 -17.54 -7.20
N THR A 218 -5.20 -17.67 -8.16
CA THR A 218 -4.37 -18.88 -8.28
C THR A 218 -2.97 -18.58 -7.76
N LEU A 219 -2.51 -19.29 -6.74
CA LEU A 219 -1.16 -19.13 -6.20
C LEU A 219 -0.24 -20.29 -6.59
N ASP A 220 1.02 -19.98 -6.88
CA ASP A 220 2.12 -20.95 -6.97
C ASP A 220 2.62 -21.31 -5.57
N LEU A 221 2.22 -22.48 -5.08
CA LEU A 221 2.62 -22.95 -3.75
C LEU A 221 4.08 -23.43 -3.72
N SER A 222 4.76 -23.59 -4.86
CA SER A 222 6.18 -23.96 -4.90
C SER A 222 7.11 -22.83 -4.46
N LEU A 223 6.64 -21.58 -4.50
CA LEU A 223 7.36 -20.40 -3.99
C LEU A 223 7.23 -20.24 -2.45
N LEU A 224 6.42 -21.08 -1.81
CA LEU A 224 6.25 -21.10 -0.36
C LEU A 224 7.04 -22.25 0.27
N TYR A 225 7.40 -22.08 1.55
CA TYR A 225 8.12 -23.09 2.31
C TYR A 225 7.33 -24.41 2.34
N ASN A 226 8.02 -25.55 2.22
CA ASN A 226 7.38 -26.86 2.25
C ASN A 226 6.88 -27.18 3.67
N SER A 227 5.60 -26.90 3.90
CA SER A 227 4.93 -27.08 5.20
C SER A 227 3.43 -27.28 5.03
N LYS A 228 2.72 -27.24 6.16
CA LYS A 228 1.27 -27.18 6.21
C LYS A 228 0.87 -25.79 6.71
N MET A 229 0.13 -25.05 5.90
CA MET A 229 -0.35 -23.71 6.24
C MET A 229 -1.87 -23.71 6.47
N ASN A 230 -2.30 -22.81 7.33
CA ASN A 230 -3.68 -22.41 7.47
C ASN A 230 -3.99 -21.27 6.49
N VAL A 231 -5.21 -21.26 5.97
CA VAL A 231 -5.70 -20.29 5.00
C VAL A 231 -6.79 -19.46 5.64
N TYR A 232 -6.75 -18.15 5.41
CA TYR A 232 -7.68 -17.19 5.99
C TYR A 232 -8.19 -16.22 4.93
N TRP A 233 -9.46 -15.84 5.09
CA TRP A 233 -10.06 -14.72 4.36
C TRP A 233 -10.29 -13.57 5.33
N PHE A 234 -9.68 -12.42 5.04
CA PHE A 234 -9.88 -11.19 5.79
C PHE A 234 -10.61 -10.16 4.93
N SER A 235 -11.61 -9.50 5.51
CA SER A 235 -12.43 -8.48 4.86
C SER A 235 -11.90 -7.07 5.20
N PRO A 236 -11.29 -6.35 4.23
CA PRO A 236 -10.84 -4.97 4.43
C PRO A 236 -11.96 -3.99 4.76
N ARG A 237 -13.21 -4.34 4.43
CA ARG A 237 -14.40 -3.50 4.66
C ARG A 237 -14.73 -3.32 6.14
N ASN A 238 -14.51 -4.35 6.94
CA ASN A 238 -15.00 -4.42 8.32
C ASN A 238 -14.04 -5.07 9.32
N GLY A 239 -12.85 -5.50 8.86
CA GLY A 239 -11.82 -6.05 9.72
C GLY A 239 -12.11 -7.45 10.25
N LYS A 240 -13.03 -8.20 9.63
CA LYS A 240 -13.46 -9.52 10.08
C LYS A 240 -12.88 -10.66 9.24
N TRP A 241 -12.90 -11.84 9.82
CA TRP A 241 -12.46 -13.11 9.23
C TRP A 241 -13.65 -13.88 8.69
N TRP A 242 -13.60 -14.33 7.45
CA TRP A 242 -14.69 -15.09 6.85
C TRP A 242 -14.45 -16.60 6.94
N VAL A 243 -15.46 -17.34 7.41
CA VAL A 243 -15.46 -18.81 7.49
C VAL A 243 -16.87 -19.33 7.20
N ASN A 244 -17.02 -20.15 6.15
CA ASN A 244 -18.24 -20.92 5.86
C ASN A 244 -19.56 -20.11 5.90
N GLY A 245 -19.54 -18.89 5.36
CA GLY A 245 -20.71 -18.00 5.31
C GLY A 245 -20.87 -17.06 6.50
N GLU A 246 -19.97 -17.10 7.48
CA GLU A 246 -20.00 -16.24 8.66
C GLU A 246 -18.80 -15.31 8.73
N GLU A 247 -19.01 -14.10 9.26
CA GLU A 247 -17.94 -13.15 9.58
C GLU A 247 -17.65 -13.14 11.08
N LEU A 248 -16.40 -13.42 11.45
CA LEU A 248 -15.94 -13.61 12.80
C LEU A 248 -14.94 -12.52 13.20
N ASN A 249 -15.02 -12.07 14.45
CA ASN A 249 -14.03 -11.13 15.00
C ASN A 249 -12.70 -11.82 15.37
N LYS A 250 -12.73 -13.15 15.56
CA LYS A 250 -11.56 -13.94 15.94
C LYS A 250 -10.91 -14.53 14.70
N LEU A 251 -9.57 -14.43 14.62
CA LEU A 251 -8.77 -15.11 13.62
C LEU A 251 -9.09 -16.61 13.60
N THR A 252 -9.76 -17.05 12.54
CA THR A 252 -10.26 -18.42 12.38
C THR A 252 -9.96 -18.87 10.96
N PRO A 253 -9.28 -20.02 10.76
CA PRO A 253 -8.91 -20.48 9.44
C PRO A 253 -10.15 -20.92 8.65
N PHE A 254 -10.20 -20.50 7.39
CA PHE A 254 -11.13 -21.03 6.39
C PHE A 254 -10.75 -22.48 6.02
N GLN A 255 -9.46 -22.75 5.88
CA GLN A 255 -8.92 -24.07 5.59
C GLN A 255 -7.67 -24.31 6.45
N THR A 256 -7.46 -25.55 6.89
CA THR A 256 -6.27 -25.95 7.66
C THR A 256 -5.48 -27.00 6.93
N GLY A 257 -4.16 -27.00 7.11
CA GLY A 257 -3.30 -28.08 6.61
C GLY A 257 -3.09 -28.09 5.10
N LEU A 258 -3.22 -26.94 4.42
CA LEU A 258 -2.85 -26.81 3.01
C LEU A 258 -1.36 -27.12 2.84
N VAL A 259 -1.02 -28.11 2.02
CA VAL A 259 0.37 -28.50 1.77
C VAL A 259 0.98 -27.54 0.75
N THR A 260 2.11 -26.93 1.12
CA THR A 260 2.89 -25.98 0.30
C THR A 260 4.24 -26.58 -0.12
N GLY A 261 5.02 -25.85 -0.90
CA GLY A 261 6.32 -26.28 -1.43
C GLY A 261 6.26 -26.99 -2.78
N ASN A 262 5.07 -27.17 -3.35
CA ASN A 262 4.87 -27.67 -4.70
C ASN A 262 3.46 -27.36 -5.23
N GLY A 263 3.33 -27.25 -6.55
CA GLY A 263 2.04 -27.14 -7.25
C GLY A 263 1.37 -25.78 -7.08
N SER A 264 0.10 -25.73 -7.46
CA SER A 264 -0.71 -24.52 -7.43
C SER A 264 -2.03 -24.76 -6.73
N TYR A 265 -2.66 -23.70 -6.23
CA TYR A 265 -4.00 -23.78 -5.64
C TYR A 265 -4.86 -22.58 -6.04
N ILE A 266 -6.13 -22.86 -6.33
CA ILE A 266 -7.14 -21.85 -6.68
C ILE A 266 -7.97 -21.54 -5.44
N PHE A 267 -8.04 -20.27 -5.09
CA PHE A 267 -8.83 -19.74 -4.00
C PHE A 267 -9.94 -18.87 -4.56
N ASP A 268 -11.20 -19.18 -4.23
CA ASP A 268 -12.38 -18.42 -4.60
C ASP A 268 -12.80 -17.50 -3.44
N PRO A 269 -12.64 -16.16 -3.55
CA PRO A 269 -13.05 -15.24 -2.51
C PRO A 269 -14.57 -15.28 -2.27
N PRO A 270 -15.05 -15.04 -1.05
CA PRO A 270 -16.48 -15.04 -0.77
C PRO A 270 -17.26 -14.00 -1.58
N GLY A 271 -18.43 -14.38 -2.07
CA GLY A 271 -19.36 -13.50 -2.81
C GLY A 271 -19.12 -13.47 -4.32
N THR A 272 -19.84 -12.59 -5.02
CA THR A 272 -19.69 -12.44 -6.48
C THR A 272 -18.62 -11.40 -6.79
N PRO A 273 -17.73 -11.63 -7.77
CA PRO A 273 -16.75 -10.64 -8.18
C PRO A 273 -17.40 -9.30 -8.56
N GLY A 274 -16.88 -8.19 -8.01
CA GLY A 274 -17.42 -6.86 -8.24
C GLY A 274 -16.76 -5.76 -7.40
N ILE A 275 -17.07 -4.51 -7.75
CA ILE A 275 -16.64 -3.35 -6.95
C ILE A 275 -17.11 -3.55 -5.51
N ASN A 276 -16.25 -3.21 -4.55
CA ASN A 276 -16.50 -3.37 -3.12
C ASN A 276 -16.49 -4.82 -2.59
N ASN A 277 -16.17 -5.84 -3.41
CA ASN A 277 -15.96 -7.21 -2.94
C ASN A 277 -14.45 -7.54 -2.79
N ASP A 278 -13.68 -6.63 -2.21
CA ASP A 278 -12.24 -6.82 -1.97
C ASP A 278 -11.92 -7.80 -0.83
N TRP A 279 -10.87 -8.60 -0.98
CA TRP A 279 -10.48 -9.60 0.02
C TRP A 279 -8.97 -9.68 0.16
N VAL A 280 -8.52 -10.03 1.35
CA VAL A 280 -7.13 -10.44 1.60
C VAL A 280 -7.12 -11.92 1.91
N LEU A 281 -6.48 -12.69 1.02
CA LEU A 281 -6.11 -14.08 1.24
C LEU A 281 -4.83 -14.11 2.07
N ILE A 282 -4.78 -14.94 3.12
CA ILE A 282 -3.57 -15.18 3.90
C ILE A 282 -3.27 -16.67 4.04
N LEU A 283 -2.01 -17.04 3.88
CA LEU A 283 -1.44 -18.36 4.18
C LEU A 283 -0.36 -18.20 5.28
N LYS A 284 -0.44 -18.96 6.38
CA LYS A 284 0.59 -19.01 7.45
C LYS A 284 0.55 -20.30 8.26
#